data_AF-A0ABD4V0T9-F1
#
_entry.id   AF-A0ABD4V0T9-F1
#
_cell.length_a   1.000
_cell.length_b   1.000
_cell.length_c   1.000
_cell.angle_alpha   90.00
_cell.angle_beta   90.00
_cell.angle_gamma   90.00
#
_symmetry.space_group_name_H-M   'P 1'
#
loop_
_entity.id
_entity.type
_entity.pdbx_description
1 polymer ?
#
loop_
_entity_poly.entity_id
_entity_poly.type
_entity_poly.pdbx_seq_one_letter_code
_entity_poly.pdbx_strand_id
1 'polypeptide(L)'
;MTHRISRGARVLAASLGAGVIVPFAVAAAPAAAAPAPTVSCTSGKAGLAAKLQKDITAALAGRKGTVAVGLYDRGTKTTCTLRSTSAFDSASVVKVTVLATLLWDAKKHNRYLTSRETSLATAMITQSDNNATTSLWKQLGTTKVKGFLTAAGMTETKPGADGYWGLTQITVRDEQKLLALLTAKNSVLSDNARAYVLKLMGKVISSQRWGTPAGAPSSVTVHVKNGWLSRATNGWRVHSVGTFSGGGHDYTMTVLTQGNSTMDYGVATIQGVARAIHKDLVPVTVSAHRYAPTSAPREAFPAVPAH
;
A
#
# COMPACT_ATOMS: atom_id res chain seq x y z
N MET A 1 -82.41 -2.52 -11.25
CA MET A 1 -83.24 -3.48 -10.49
C MET A 1 -82.33 -4.08 -9.41
N THR A 2 -82.36 -3.56 -8.18
CA THR A 2 -83.10 -4.14 -7.02
C THR A 2 -82.68 -5.60 -6.77
N HIS A 3 -82.17 -6.07 -5.61
CA HIS A 3 -82.50 -5.79 -4.21
C HIS A 3 -81.41 -6.26 -3.22
N ARG A 4 -81.63 -5.79 -1.99
CA ARG A 4 -81.04 -6.04 -0.66
C ARG A 4 -80.96 -7.50 -0.15
N ILE A 5 -79.93 -7.72 0.70
CA ILE A 5 -79.88 -8.35 2.06
C ILE A 5 -80.34 -9.81 2.25
N SER A 6 -79.46 -10.67 2.83
CA SER A 6 -79.68 -11.26 4.17
C SER A 6 -78.43 -11.94 4.75
N ARG A 7 -78.36 -11.89 6.08
CA ARG A 7 -77.31 -12.38 6.99
C ARG A 7 -77.44 -13.89 7.24
N GLY A 8 -76.31 -14.54 7.54
CA GLY A 8 -76.28 -15.86 8.14
C GLY A 8 -74.95 -16.10 8.85
N ALA A 9 -74.94 -15.91 10.17
CA ALA A 9 -73.79 -16.18 11.04
C ALA A 9 -73.58 -17.69 11.20
N ARG A 10 -72.32 -18.15 11.12
CA ARG A 10 -71.90 -19.43 11.68
C ARG A 10 -70.67 -19.22 12.53
N VAL A 11 -70.88 -19.37 13.83
CA VAL A 11 -69.87 -19.44 14.89
C VAL A 11 -69.12 -20.76 14.73
N LEU A 12 -67.80 -20.70 14.56
CA LEU A 12 -66.92 -21.85 14.70
C LEU A 12 -66.11 -21.67 15.98
N ALA A 13 -66.25 -22.66 16.87
CA ALA A 13 -65.66 -22.72 18.19
C ALA A 13 -64.12 -22.70 18.11
N ALA A 14 -63.51 -21.84 18.93
CA ALA A 14 -62.07 -21.82 19.16
C ALA A 14 -61.70 -22.96 20.12
N SER A 15 -60.91 -23.92 19.65
CA SER A 15 -60.18 -24.85 20.52
C SER A 15 -58.89 -24.18 20.99
N LEU A 16 -58.85 -23.81 22.27
CA LEU A 16 -57.64 -23.38 22.97
C LEU A 16 -56.72 -24.59 23.20
N GLY A 17 -55.84 -24.86 22.24
CA GLY A 17 -54.68 -25.72 22.47
C GLY A 17 -53.65 -24.95 23.29
N ALA A 18 -53.48 -25.31 24.56
CA ALA A 18 -52.39 -24.82 25.40
C ALA A 18 -51.06 -25.39 24.90
N GLY A 19 -50.48 -24.77 23.88
CA GLY A 19 -49.12 -25.03 23.45
C GLY A 19 -48.14 -24.44 24.46
N VAL A 20 -47.45 -25.30 25.20
CA VAL A 20 -46.32 -24.90 26.04
C VAL A 20 -45.20 -24.43 25.11
N ILE A 21 -45.09 -23.11 24.94
CA ILE A 21 -43.94 -22.49 24.28
C ILE A 21 -42.79 -22.56 25.29
N VAL A 22 -41.91 -23.56 25.13
CA VAL A 22 -40.63 -23.59 25.83
C VAL A 22 -39.73 -22.54 25.18
N PRO A 23 -39.34 -21.47 25.87
CA PRO A 23 -38.37 -20.53 25.31
C PRO A 23 -37.02 -21.23 25.29
N PHE A 24 -36.60 -21.75 24.14
CA PHE A 24 -35.20 -22.05 23.89
C PHE A 24 -34.44 -20.72 23.83
N ALA A 25 -33.94 -20.27 24.98
CA ALA A 25 -32.94 -19.22 25.04
C ALA A 25 -31.65 -19.77 24.40
N VAL A 26 -31.47 -19.53 23.10
CA VAL A 26 -30.18 -19.76 22.44
C VAL A 26 -29.24 -18.72 23.01
N ALA A 27 -28.44 -19.10 23.99
CA ALA A 27 -27.34 -18.28 24.48
C ALA A 27 -26.36 -18.08 23.31
N ALA A 28 -26.37 -16.88 22.71
CA ALA A 28 -25.38 -16.52 21.71
C ALA A 28 -24.01 -16.52 22.39
N ALA A 29 -23.17 -17.50 22.06
CA ALA A 29 -21.78 -17.51 22.52
C ALA A 29 -21.12 -16.19 22.08
N PRO A 30 -20.38 -15.51 22.97
CA PRO A 30 -19.67 -14.29 22.59
C PRO A 30 -18.74 -14.63 21.42
N ALA A 31 -18.90 -13.91 20.31
CA ALA A 31 -18.03 -14.07 19.16
C ALA A 31 -16.58 -13.88 19.63
N ALA A 32 -15.77 -14.94 19.55
CA ALA A 32 -14.37 -14.86 19.88
C ALA A 32 -13.73 -13.74 19.06
N ALA A 33 -13.12 -12.76 19.75
CA ALA A 33 -12.45 -11.67 19.08
C ALA A 33 -11.39 -12.24 18.13
N ALA A 34 -11.42 -11.83 16.86
CA ALA A 34 -10.42 -12.25 15.89
C ALA A 34 -9.01 -11.94 16.45
N PRO A 35 -8.05 -12.88 16.36
CA PRO A 35 -6.71 -12.66 16.87
C PRO A 35 -6.10 -11.40 16.23
N ALA A 36 -5.36 -10.64 17.04
CA ALA A 36 -4.69 -9.43 16.56
C ALA A 36 -3.79 -9.79 15.36
N PRO A 37 -3.82 -8.99 14.27
CA PRO A 37 -2.97 -9.27 13.11
C PRO A 37 -1.49 -9.31 13.48
N THR A 38 -0.85 -10.42 13.16
CA THR A 38 0.58 -10.65 13.39
C THR A 38 1.36 -10.58 12.08
N VAL A 39 2.68 -10.36 12.20
CA VAL A 39 3.59 -10.52 11.06
C VAL A 39 3.67 -12.01 10.73
N SER A 40 3.47 -12.36 9.47
CA SER A 40 3.63 -13.72 8.95
C SER A 40 4.68 -13.75 7.87
N CYS A 41 5.66 -14.65 8.00
CA CYS A 41 6.75 -14.81 7.05
C CYS A 41 6.86 -16.25 6.53
N THR A 42 7.23 -16.39 5.26
CA THR A 42 7.63 -17.66 4.63
C THR A 42 8.96 -17.46 3.91
N SER A 43 9.76 -18.52 3.77
CA SER A 43 11.06 -18.46 3.10
C SER A 43 11.49 -19.83 2.59
N GLY A 44 12.16 -19.87 1.44
CA GLY A 44 12.91 -21.03 0.97
C GLY A 44 14.27 -21.21 1.65
N LYS A 45 14.71 -20.25 2.49
CA LYS A 45 15.94 -20.34 3.29
C LYS A 45 15.60 -20.70 4.74
N ALA A 46 16.17 -21.81 5.22
CA ALA A 46 15.96 -22.28 6.58
C ALA A 46 16.25 -21.19 7.63
N GLY A 47 15.35 -21.04 8.60
CA GLY A 47 15.47 -20.07 9.70
C GLY A 47 15.20 -18.60 9.34
N LEU A 48 15.28 -18.20 8.06
CA LEU A 48 15.14 -16.80 7.66
C LEU A 48 13.74 -16.25 7.96
N ALA A 49 12.68 -17.03 7.68
CA ALA A 49 11.31 -16.60 7.95
C ALA A 49 11.06 -16.31 9.44
N ALA A 50 11.48 -17.22 10.33
CA ALA A 50 11.33 -17.06 11.77
C ALA A 50 12.13 -15.86 12.30
N LYS A 51 13.32 -15.64 11.75
CA LYS A 51 14.17 -14.51 12.10
C LYS A 51 13.53 -13.17 11.70
N LEU A 52 13.09 -13.04 10.45
CA LEU A 52 12.40 -11.85 9.95
C LEU A 52 11.12 -11.58 10.74
N GLN A 53 10.30 -12.61 10.99
CA GLN A 53 9.07 -12.46 11.75
C GLN A 53 9.35 -11.91 13.15
N LYS A 54 10.36 -12.44 13.84
CA LYS A 54 10.79 -11.94 15.16
C LYS A 54 11.26 -10.49 15.10
N ASP A 55 12.18 -10.18 14.19
CA ASP A 55 12.85 -8.87 14.18
C ASP A 55 11.92 -7.75 13.66
N ILE A 56 11.03 -8.04 12.70
CA ILE A 56 9.96 -7.11 12.28
C ILE A 56 8.96 -6.88 13.43
N THR A 57 8.55 -7.95 14.13
CA THR A 57 7.63 -7.83 15.27
C THR A 57 8.25 -6.98 16.39
N ALA A 58 9.54 -7.20 16.69
CA ALA A 58 10.28 -6.40 17.66
C ALA A 58 10.38 -4.92 17.25
N ALA A 59 10.62 -4.63 15.96
CA ALA A 59 10.67 -3.27 15.44
C ALA A 59 9.33 -2.52 15.55
N LEU A 60 8.21 -3.26 15.63
CA LEU A 60 6.86 -2.72 15.80
C LEU A 60 6.39 -2.68 17.26
N ALA A 61 7.12 -3.30 18.19
CA ALA A 61 6.76 -3.33 19.59
C ALA A 61 6.66 -1.91 20.16
N GLY A 62 5.57 -1.63 20.89
CA GLY A 62 5.29 -0.31 21.48
C GLY A 62 4.89 0.78 20.48
N ARG A 63 4.94 0.53 19.17
CA ARG A 63 4.46 1.49 18.16
C ARG A 63 2.93 1.56 18.21
N LYS A 64 2.40 2.77 18.40
CA LYS A 64 1.00 3.15 18.21
C LYS A 64 0.66 3.41 16.74
N GLY A 65 -0.64 3.40 16.43
CA GLY A 65 -1.17 3.51 15.08
C GLY A 65 -1.31 2.16 14.38
N THR A 66 -1.76 2.19 13.13
CA THR A 66 -1.86 1.00 12.28
C THR A 66 -0.68 0.95 11.33
N VAL A 67 0.01 -0.19 11.29
CA VAL A 67 1.12 -0.45 10.38
C VAL A 67 0.82 -1.68 9.53
N ALA A 68 1.06 -1.58 8.22
CA ALA A 68 1.06 -2.70 7.29
C ALA A 68 2.43 -2.84 6.64
N VAL A 69 2.88 -4.08 6.47
CA VAL A 69 4.23 -4.42 5.97
C VAL A 69 4.10 -5.44 4.85
N GLY A 70 4.87 -5.25 3.78
CA GLY A 70 5.09 -6.23 2.73
C GLY A 70 6.57 -6.32 2.40
N LEU A 71 7.07 -7.54 2.33
CA LEU A 71 8.40 -7.88 1.86
C LEU A 71 8.27 -9.02 0.85
N TYR A 72 9.00 -8.91 -0.26
CA TYR A 72 9.27 -10.03 -1.15
C TYR A 72 10.75 -10.03 -1.52
N ASP A 73 11.46 -11.13 -1.28
CA ASP A 73 12.83 -11.38 -1.75
C ASP A 73 12.83 -12.53 -2.75
N ARG A 74 13.29 -12.24 -3.97
CA ARG A 74 13.25 -13.19 -5.08
C ARG A 74 14.22 -14.35 -4.86
N GLY A 75 15.42 -14.05 -4.36
CA GLY A 75 16.51 -15.03 -4.25
C GLY A 75 16.15 -16.20 -3.35
N THR A 76 15.55 -15.92 -2.20
CA THR A 76 15.13 -16.94 -1.22
C THR A 76 13.64 -17.25 -1.25
N LYS A 77 12.88 -16.66 -2.19
CA LYS A 77 11.41 -16.72 -2.25
C LYS A 77 10.77 -16.35 -0.90
N THR A 78 11.36 -15.38 -0.21
CA THR A 78 10.90 -14.96 1.11
C THR A 78 9.78 -13.95 0.98
N THR A 79 8.70 -14.13 1.73
CA THR A 79 7.61 -13.16 1.84
C THR A 79 7.36 -12.88 3.31
N CYS A 80 7.18 -11.61 3.68
CA CYS A 80 6.63 -11.24 4.99
C CYS A 80 5.47 -10.28 4.80
N THR A 81 4.38 -10.49 5.53
CA THR A 81 3.20 -9.63 5.47
C THR A 81 2.65 -9.29 6.84
N LEU A 82 2.12 -8.08 6.96
CA LEU A 82 1.28 -7.62 8.07
C LEU A 82 0.17 -6.75 7.47
N ARG A 83 -1.10 -7.07 7.76
CA ARG A 83 -2.27 -6.31 7.32
C ARG A 83 -2.28 -6.01 5.82
N SER A 84 -1.97 -7.02 5.01
CA SER A 84 -1.66 -6.81 3.59
C SER A 84 -2.82 -6.21 2.77
N THR A 85 -4.05 -6.39 3.23
CA THR A 85 -5.30 -5.91 2.59
C THR A 85 -5.89 -4.65 3.23
N SER A 86 -5.28 -4.12 4.28
CA SER A 86 -5.76 -2.87 4.87
C SER A 86 -5.52 -1.71 3.91
N ALA A 87 -6.55 -0.88 3.73
CA ALA A 87 -6.53 0.28 2.85
C ALA A 87 -6.00 1.53 3.58
N PHE A 88 -5.19 2.31 2.87
CA PHE A 88 -4.60 3.57 3.34
C PHE A 88 -4.75 4.64 2.26
N ASP A 89 -4.92 5.90 2.67
CA ASP A 89 -4.74 7.03 1.74
C ASP A 89 -3.27 7.08 1.30
N SER A 90 -3.01 6.81 0.02
CA SER A 90 -1.66 6.64 -0.53
C SER A 90 -0.68 7.79 -0.35
N ALA A 91 -1.20 9.01 -0.17
CA ALA A 91 -0.41 10.22 -0.27
C ALA A 91 0.45 10.23 -1.55
N SER A 92 1.74 10.55 -1.46
CA SER A 92 2.63 10.61 -2.63
C SER A 92 3.11 9.25 -3.15
N VAL A 93 2.72 8.12 -2.55
CA VAL A 93 3.07 6.78 -3.09
C VAL A 93 2.39 6.54 -4.43
N VAL A 94 1.15 7.01 -4.61
CA VAL A 94 0.39 6.86 -5.87
C VAL A 94 1.11 7.43 -7.10
N LYS A 95 2.08 8.32 -6.92
CA LYS A 95 2.88 8.89 -8.02
C LYS A 95 3.61 7.82 -8.83
N VAL A 96 3.97 6.69 -8.21
CA VAL A 96 4.52 5.52 -8.93
C VAL A 96 3.45 4.93 -9.86
N THR A 97 2.23 4.73 -9.36
CA THR A 97 1.07 4.29 -10.16
C THR A 97 0.74 5.27 -11.29
N VAL A 98 0.81 6.58 -11.06
CA VAL A 98 0.60 7.61 -12.09
C VAL A 98 1.64 7.48 -13.20
N LEU A 99 2.92 7.34 -12.85
CA LEU A 99 3.98 7.17 -13.84
C LEU A 99 3.83 5.85 -14.61
N ALA A 100 3.53 4.75 -13.92
CA ALA A 100 3.30 3.46 -14.56
C ALA A 100 2.11 3.50 -15.52
N THR A 101 1.01 4.16 -15.12
CA THR A 101 -0.17 4.40 -15.98
C THR A 101 0.21 5.21 -17.22
N LEU A 102 1.00 6.28 -17.06
CA LEU A 102 1.45 7.12 -18.17
C LEU A 102 2.24 6.33 -19.21
N LEU A 103 3.18 5.50 -18.76
CA LEU A 103 4.02 4.67 -19.63
C LEU A 103 3.21 3.56 -20.30
N TRP A 104 2.28 2.94 -19.56
CA TRP A 104 1.36 1.94 -20.08
C TRP A 104 0.45 2.52 -21.17
N ASP A 105 -0.12 3.69 -20.94
CA ASP A 105 -0.96 4.41 -21.91
C ASP A 105 -0.16 4.82 -23.16
N ALA A 106 1.06 5.34 -22.98
CA ALA A 106 1.94 5.69 -24.09
C ALA A 106 2.27 4.46 -24.95
N LYS A 107 2.59 3.31 -24.33
CA LYS A 107 2.85 2.07 -25.07
C LYS A 107 1.62 1.57 -25.82
N LYS A 108 0.42 1.65 -25.22
CA LYS A 108 -0.84 1.28 -25.89
C LYS A 108 -1.11 2.08 -27.16
N HIS A 109 -0.69 3.35 -27.19
CA HIS A 109 -0.82 4.22 -28.36
C HIS A 109 0.45 4.26 -29.22
N ASN A 110 1.37 3.31 -29.02
CA ASN A 110 2.64 3.20 -29.73
C ASN A 110 3.43 4.51 -29.82
N ARG A 111 3.45 5.28 -28.72
CA ARG A 111 4.15 6.57 -28.63
C ARG A 111 5.17 6.59 -27.50
N TYR A 112 6.15 7.47 -27.64
CA TYR A 112 7.04 7.84 -26.54
C TYR A 112 6.40 8.90 -25.65
N LEU A 113 7.00 9.13 -24.48
CA LEU A 113 6.67 10.30 -23.67
C LEU A 113 7.12 11.55 -24.40
N THR A 114 6.27 12.57 -24.40
CA THR A 114 6.63 13.92 -24.83
C THR A 114 7.64 14.53 -23.87
N SER A 115 8.34 15.60 -24.29
CA SER A 115 9.24 16.34 -23.40
C SER A 115 8.50 16.89 -22.16
N ARG A 116 7.25 17.34 -22.33
CA ARG A 116 6.39 17.77 -21.22
C ARG A 116 6.15 16.64 -20.22
N GLU A 117 5.69 15.48 -20.69
CA GLU A 117 5.45 14.31 -19.83
C GLU A 117 6.73 13.87 -19.11
N THR A 118 7.88 13.91 -19.79
CA THR A 118 9.18 13.56 -19.22
C THR A 118 9.57 14.51 -18.08
N SER A 119 9.43 15.82 -18.28
CA SER A 119 9.70 16.84 -17.25
C SER A 119 8.76 16.70 -16.05
N LEU A 120 7.45 16.52 -16.30
CA LEU A 120 6.47 16.33 -15.23
C LEU A 120 6.72 15.04 -14.46
N ALA A 121 6.99 13.93 -15.13
CA ALA A 121 7.32 12.64 -14.50
C ALA A 121 8.57 12.74 -13.63
N THR A 122 9.60 13.44 -14.12
CA THR A 122 10.85 13.64 -13.38
C THR A 122 10.60 14.43 -12.11
N ALA A 123 9.93 15.59 -12.18
CA ALA A 123 9.60 16.40 -11.01
C ALA A 123 8.68 15.64 -10.02
N MET A 124 7.66 14.96 -10.53
CA MET A 124 6.71 14.16 -9.76
C MET A 124 7.38 13.03 -8.97
N ILE A 125 8.36 12.33 -9.53
CA ILE A 125 9.00 11.22 -8.82
C ILE A 125 10.17 11.72 -7.95
N THR A 126 11.08 12.51 -8.51
CA THR A 126 12.36 12.84 -7.85
C THR A 126 12.22 13.86 -6.72
N GLN A 127 11.25 14.77 -6.83
CA GLN A 127 11.01 15.85 -5.86
C GLN A 127 9.58 15.84 -5.31
N SER A 128 8.80 14.82 -5.69
CA SER A 128 7.39 14.72 -5.34
C SER A 128 6.54 15.94 -5.71
N ASP A 129 6.83 16.59 -6.83
CA ASP A 129 6.09 17.80 -7.23
C ASP A 129 4.57 17.53 -7.43
N ASN A 130 3.72 18.25 -6.71
CA ASN A 130 2.27 18.06 -6.72
C ASN A 130 1.59 18.68 -7.93
N ASN A 131 2.13 19.76 -8.50
CA ASN A 131 1.58 20.40 -9.69
C ASN A 131 1.82 19.52 -10.92
N ALA A 132 3.01 18.91 -10.99
CA ALA A 132 3.35 17.91 -11.97
C ALA A 132 2.46 16.67 -11.86
N THR A 133 2.26 16.18 -10.61
CA THR A 133 1.34 15.07 -10.35
C THR A 133 -0.08 15.39 -10.78
N THR A 134 -0.60 16.56 -10.41
CA THR A 134 -1.96 16.99 -10.76
C THR A 134 -2.12 17.13 -12.27
N SER A 135 -1.10 17.66 -12.96
CA SER A 135 -1.12 17.78 -14.43
C SER A 135 -1.20 16.42 -15.11
N LEU A 136 -0.37 15.46 -14.69
CA LEU A 136 -0.39 14.10 -15.24
C LEU A 136 -1.66 13.34 -14.86
N TRP A 137 -2.17 13.50 -13.63
CA TRP A 137 -3.42 12.89 -13.19
C TRP A 137 -4.61 13.37 -14.04
N LYS A 138 -4.71 14.69 -14.27
CA LYS A 138 -5.75 15.27 -15.14
C LYS A 138 -5.62 14.78 -16.58
N GLN A 139 -4.39 14.71 -17.11
CA GLN A 139 -4.14 14.21 -18.46
C GLN A 139 -4.58 12.74 -18.63
N LEU A 140 -4.34 11.90 -17.63
CA LEU A 140 -4.70 10.48 -17.68
C LEU A 140 -6.19 10.26 -17.43
N GLY A 141 -6.76 11.00 -16.47
CA GLY A 141 -8.12 10.76 -15.99
C GLY A 141 -8.26 9.42 -15.26
N THR A 142 -9.34 9.28 -14.49
CA THR A 142 -9.57 8.07 -13.69
C THR A 142 -9.80 6.83 -14.55
N THR A 143 -10.29 6.98 -15.77
CA THR A 143 -10.49 5.87 -16.72
C THR A 143 -9.19 5.17 -17.07
N LYS A 144 -8.14 5.92 -17.47
CA LYS A 144 -6.85 5.31 -17.81
C LYS A 144 -6.16 4.72 -16.59
N VAL A 145 -6.25 5.40 -15.45
CA VAL A 145 -5.73 4.90 -14.16
C VAL A 145 -6.39 3.56 -13.81
N LYS A 146 -7.73 3.46 -13.83
CA LYS A 146 -8.44 2.20 -13.61
C LYS A 146 -8.05 1.12 -14.63
N GLY A 147 -7.87 1.50 -15.90
CA GLY A 147 -7.41 0.59 -16.94
C GLY A 147 -6.03 -0.02 -16.65
N PHE A 148 -5.08 0.81 -16.18
CA PHE A 148 -3.78 0.32 -15.73
C PHE A 148 -3.90 -0.57 -14.49
N LEU A 149 -4.68 -0.15 -13.48
CA LEU A 149 -4.87 -0.94 -12.25
C LEU A 149 -5.43 -2.34 -12.56
N THR A 150 -6.40 -2.46 -13.46
CA THR A 150 -6.91 -3.75 -13.94
C THR A 150 -5.83 -4.57 -14.64
N ALA A 151 -5.07 -3.96 -15.57
CA ALA A 151 -3.99 -4.65 -16.27
C ALA A 151 -2.87 -5.11 -15.33
N ALA A 152 -2.61 -4.34 -14.26
CA ALA A 152 -1.64 -4.64 -13.21
C ALA A 152 -2.16 -5.63 -12.15
N GLY A 153 -3.44 -6.01 -12.20
CA GLY A 153 -4.08 -6.83 -11.19
C GLY A 153 -4.21 -6.14 -9.82
N MET A 154 -4.11 -4.82 -9.75
CA MET A 154 -4.21 -4.01 -8.54
C MET A 154 -5.68 -3.69 -8.20
N THR A 155 -6.44 -4.72 -7.83
CA THR A 155 -7.90 -4.68 -7.65
C THR A 155 -8.37 -4.06 -6.33
N GLU A 156 -7.48 -3.90 -5.35
CA GLU A 156 -7.78 -3.27 -4.06
C GLU A 156 -7.47 -1.77 -4.08
N THR A 157 -6.70 -1.30 -5.08
CA THR A 157 -6.35 0.10 -5.29
C THR A 157 -7.52 0.87 -5.88
N LYS A 158 -7.96 1.94 -5.20
CA LYS A 158 -9.13 2.72 -5.61
C LYS A 158 -8.77 4.20 -5.78
N PRO A 159 -8.85 4.77 -7.00
CA PRO A 159 -8.60 6.20 -7.21
C PRO A 159 -9.41 7.08 -6.27
N GLY A 160 -8.77 8.14 -5.75
CA GLY A 160 -9.46 9.13 -4.92
C GLY A 160 -10.56 9.88 -5.67
N ALA A 161 -11.59 10.30 -4.95
CA ALA A 161 -12.69 11.11 -5.47
C ALA A 161 -12.25 12.57 -5.76
N ASP A 162 -13.03 13.27 -6.57
CA ASP A 162 -12.95 14.74 -6.78
C ASP A 162 -11.56 15.26 -7.18
N GLY A 163 -10.75 14.42 -7.83
CA GLY A 163 -9.40 14.77 -8.28
C GLY A 163 -8.32 14.71 -7.18
N TYR A 164 -8.65 14.31 -5.95
CA TYR A 164 -7.71 14.12 -4.86
C TYR A 164 -6.90 12.84 -5.02
N TRP A 165 -5.94 12.85 -5.96
CA TRP A 165 -5.11 11.70 -6.26
C TRP A 165 -4.37 11.14 -5.04
N GLY A 166 -3.98 11.99 -4.07
CA GLY A 166 -3.32 11.56 -2.84
C GLY A 166 -4.22 10.78 -1.87
N LEU A 167 -5.53 10.77 -2.10
CA LEU A 167 -6.52 9.98 -1.37
C LEU A 167 -6.88 8.68 -2.10
N THR A 168 -6.14 8.31 -3.14
CA THR A 168 -6.21 6.97 -3.72
C THR A 168 -5.93 5.96 -2.62
N GLN A 169 -6.87 5.02 -2.41
CA GLN A 169 -6.70 3.94 -1.46
C GLN A 169 -5.71 2.94 -2.03
N ILE A 170 -4.69 2.59 -1.26
CA ILE A 170 -3.70 1.56 -1.60
C ILE A 170 -3.62 0.51 -0.49
N THR A 171 -3.17 -0.69 -0.85
CA THR A 171 -2.88 -1.77 0.10
C THR A 171 -1.48 -2.28 -0.13
N VAL A 172 -0.88 -2.90 0.89
CA VAL A 172 0.42 -3.55 0.73
C VAL A 172 0.39 -4.61 -0.37
N ARG A 173 -0.71 -5.36 -0.48
CA ARG A 173 -0.87 -6.39 -1.51
C ARG A 173 -0.70 -5.82 -2.91
N ASP A 174 -1.37 -4.70 -3.20
CA ASP A 174 -1.31 -4.10 -4.53
C ASP A 174 -0.01 -3.34 -4.78
N GLU A 175 0.55 -2.67 -3.78
CA GLU A 175 1.87 -2.06 -3.89
C GLU A 175 2.95 -3.13 -4.19
N GLN A 176 2.89 -4.32 -3.59
CA GLN A 176 3.81 -5.41 -3.93
C GLN A 176 3.61 -5.92 -5.37
N LYS A 177 2.38 -5.91 -5.92
CA LYS A 177 2.16 -6.19 -7.35
C LYS A 177 2.81 -5.12 -8.24
N LEU A 178 2.64 -3.84 -7.90
CA LEU A 178 3.27 -2.74 -8.62
C LEU A 178 4.80 -2.89 -8.61
N LEU A 179 5.40 -3.10 -7.43
CA LEU A 179 6.85 -3.29 -7.33
C LEU A 179 7.35 -4.53 -8.09
N ALA A 180 6.56 -5.62 -8.14
CA ALA A 180 6.87 -6.78 -8.98
C ALA A 180 6.84 -6.44 -10.48
N LEU A 181 5.88 -5.64 -10.94
CA LEU A 181 5.84 -5.15 -12.32
C LEU A 181 7.04 -4.28 -12.68
N LEU A 182 7.62 -3.54 -11.72
CA LEU A 182 8.81 -2.72 -11.96
C LEU A 182 10.08 -3.56 -12.01
N THR A 183 10.16 -4.65 -11.23
CA THR A 183 11.40 -5.40 -11.00
C THR A 183 11.49 -6.71 -11.79
N ALA A 184 10.39 -7.21 -12.36
CA ALA A 184 10.37 -8.46 -13.14
C ALA A 184 9.80 -8.26 -14.55
N LYS A 185 10.30 -9.04 -15.53
CA LYS A 185 9.74 -9.06 -16.89
C LYS A 185 8.25 -9.40 -16.83
N ASN A 186 7.44 -8.66 -17.57
CA ASN A 186 5.98 -8.85 -17.64
C ASN A 186 5.43 -8.24 -18.93
N SER A 187 4.16 -8.48 -19.22
CA SER A 187 3.46 -7.99 -20.40
C SER A 187 2.78 -6.62 -20.22
N VAL A 188 2.71 -6.10 -18.99
CA VAL A 188 2.02 -4.84 -18.67
C VAL A 188 2.93 -3.64 -18.94
N LEU A 189 4.17 -3.67 -18.45
CA LEU A 189 5.16 -2.62 -18.65
C LEU A 189 6.34 -3.15 -19.46
N SER A 190 6.71 -2.43 -20.51
CA SER A 190 7.92 -2.74 -21.29
C SER A 190 9.19 -2.60 -20.45
N ASP A 191 10.26 -3.27 -20.86
CA ASP A 191 11.58 -3.19 -20.20
C ASP A 191 12.07 -1.74 -20.07
N ASN A 192 11.88 -0.93 -21.11
CA ASN A 192 12.22 0.49 -21.09
C ASN A 192 11.37 1.30 -20.10
N ALA A 193 10.06 1.00 -19.99
CA ALA A 193 9.19 1.66 -19.02
C ALA A 193 9.62 1.33 -17.58
N ARG A 194 9.90 0.06 -17.30
CA ARG A 194 10.38 -0.40 -15.99
C ARG A 194 11.70 0.27 -15.61
N ALA A 195 12.66 0.28 -16.54
CA ALA A 195 13.94 0.95 -16.35
C ALA A 195 13.78 2.46 -16.12
N TYR A 196 12.85 3.12 -16.81
CA TYR A 196 12.60 4.55 -16.62
C TYR A 196 11.99 4.87 -15.25
N VAL A 197 11.01 4.09 -14.78
CA VAL A 197 10.45 4.26 -13.42
C VAL A 197 11.53 4.08 -12.37
N LEU A 198 12.31 2.98 -12.47
CA LEU A 198 13.40 2.69 -11.55
C LEU A 198 14.47 3.80 -11.58
N LYS A 199 14.84 4.31 -12.76
CA LYS A 199 15.78 5.44 -12.90
C LYS A 199 15.31 6.66 -12.11
N LEU A 200 14.03 7.01 -12.18
CA LEU A 200 13.50 8.17 -11.45
C LEU A 200 13.41 7.91 -9.94
N MET A 201 12.95 6.73 -9.52
CA MET A 201 12.90 6.35 -8.10
C MET A 201 14.29 6.26 -7.45
N GLY A 202 15.33 5.95 -8.24
CA GLY A 202 16.73 5.97 -7.83
C GLY A 202 17.31 7.38 -7.69
N LYS A 203 16.64 8.41 -8.23
CA LYS A 203 17.04 9.82 -8.23
C LYS A 203 16.21 10.70 -7.29
N VAL A 204 15.42 10.10 -6.39
CA VAL A 204 14.73 10.85 -5.34
C VAL A 204 15.74 11.65 -4.52
N ILE A 205 15.49 12.94 -4.35
CA ILE A 205 16.40 13.87 -3.68
C ILE A 205 16.66 13.44 -2.23
N SER A 206 17.83 13.79 -1.71
CA SER A 206 18.31 13.36 -0.39
C SER A 206 17.32 13.63 0.75
N SER A 207 16.67 14.79 0.74
CA SER A 207 15.68 15.17 1.76
C SER A 207 14.41 14.31 1.75
N GLN A 208 14.09 13.68 0.61
CA GLN A 208 12.94 12.78 0.43
C GLN A 208 13.34 11.30 0.46
N ARG A 209 14.64 10.98 0.56
CA ARG A 209 15.17 9.61 0.48
C ARG A 209 15.29 8.94 1.86
N TRP A 210 14.18 8.94 2.60
CA TRP A 210 14.00 8.32 3.91
C TRP A 210 13.10 7.09 3.85
N GLY A 211 12.89 6.38 4.96
CA GLY A 211 11.94 5.27 5.05
C GLY A 211 12.56 3.91 4.72
N THR A 212 11.99 3.18 3.75
CA THR A 212 12.48 1.84 3.33
C THR A 212 13.96 1.78 2.96
N PRO A 213 14.65 2.84 2.50
CA PRO A 213 16.11 2.85 2.34
C PRO A 213 16.93 2.62 3.62
N ALA A 214 16.38 2.91 4.80
CA ALA A 214 17.16 2.97 6.03
C ALA A 214 17.80 1.62 6.39
N GLY A 215 19.13 1.56 6.42
CA GLY A 215 19.87 0.33 6.68
C GLY A 215 20.12 -0.54 5.46
N ALA A 216 19.74 -0.12 4.25
CA ALA A 216 20.11 -0.82 3.02
C ALA A 216 21.66 -0.89 2.91
N PRO A 217 22.25 -2.05 2.58
CA PRO A 217 23.69 -2.17 2.39
C PRO A 217 24.16 -1.38 1.15
N SER A 218 25.39 -0.89 1.15
CA SER A 218 25.95 -0.15 0.01
C SER A 218 26.09 -0.99 -1.27
N SER A 219 25.98 -2.31 -1.17
CA SER A 219 26.00 -3.25 -2.31
C SER A 219 24.68 -3.33 -3.09
N VAL A 220 23.59 -2.77 -2.57
CA VAL A 220 22.30 -2.72 -3.28
C VAL A 220 22.00 -1.31 -3.78
N THR A 221 21.52 -1.23 -5.01
CA THR A 221 20.88 -0.04 -5.55
C THR A 221 19.54 0.14 -4.87
N VAL A 222 19.24 1.37 -4.46
CA VAL A 222 18.02 1.71 -3.73
C VAL A 222 17.14 2.59 -4.61
N HIS A 223 15.89 2.17 -4.79
CA HIS A 223 14.82 2.91 -5.46
C HIS A 223 13.70 3.13 -4.45
N VAL A 224 13.19 4.35 -4.31
CA VAL A 224 12.18 4.65 -3.28
C VAL A 224 11.12 5.59 -3.81
N LYS A 225 9.91 5.47 -3.26
CA LYS A 225 8.95 6.58 -3.21
C LYS A 225 8.26 6.62 -1.86
N ASN A 226 8.16 7.82 -1.32
CA ASN A 226 7.52 8.08 -0.04
C ASN A 226 6.19 8.82 -0.20
N GLY A 227 5.41 8.86 0.87
CA GLY A 227 4.18 9.63 0.93
C GLY A 227 3.80 9.97 2.35
N TRP A 228 3.24 11.17 2.53
CA TRP A 228 2.68 11.60 3.79
C TRP A 228 1.51 12.54 3.58
N LEU A 229 0.53 12.47 4.48
CA LEU A 229 -0.51 13.48 4.65
C LEU A 229 -1.12 13.33 6.03
N SER A 230 -1.71 14.41 6.55
CA SER A 230 -2.50 14.36 7.78
C SER A 230 -3.98 14.52 7.46
N ARG A 231 -4.85 13.82 8.20
CA ARG A 231 -6.30 14.01 8.18
C ARG A 231 -6.81 14.11 9.61
N ALA A 232 -7.95 14.77 9.78
CA ALA A 232 -8.68 14.77 11.04
C ALA A 232 -8.95 13.36 11.58
N THR A 233 -9.31 12.42 10.70
CA THR A 233 -9.46 11.00 11.03
C THR A 233 -8.17 10.24 10.77
N ASN A 234 -7.74 9.42 11.74
CA ASN A 234 -6.52 8.60 11.66
C ASN A 234 -5.20 9.40 11.52
N GLY A 235 -5.19 10.70 11.86
CA GLY A 235 -3.98 11.52 11.98
C GLY A 235 -3.02 11.43 10.79
N TRP A 236 -1.72 11.33 11.08
CA TRP A 236 -0.67 11.22 10.07
C TRP A 236 -0.64 9.84 9.41
N ARG A 237 -0.75 9.84 8.09
CA ARG A 237 -0.31 8.73 7.23
C ARG A 237 1.10 9.00 6.76
N VAL A 238 1.97 8.01 6.92
CA VAL A 238 3.36 8.07 6.48
C VAL A 238 3.71 6.73 5.83
N HIS A 239 4.24 6.78 4.62
CA HIS A 239 4.38 5.63 3.74
C HIS A 239 5.73 5.65 3.05
N SER A 240 6.24 4.45 2.80
CA SER A 240 7.44 4.26 2.00
C SER A 240 7.36 2.94 1.25
N VAL A 241 7.65 2.98 -0.05
CA VAL A 241 7.80 1.81 -0.91
C VAL A 241 9.18 1.85 -1.55
N GLY A 242 9.82 0.70 -1.70
CA GLY A 242 11.14 0.64 -2.29
C GLY A 242 11.49 -0.70 -2.92
N THR A 243 12.42 -0.65 -3.86
CA THR A 243 13.04 -1.82 -4.48
C THR A 243 14.55 -1.75 -4.29
N PHE A 244 15.16 -2.91 -4.12
CA PHE A 244 16.55 -3.07 -3.74
C PHE A 244 17.17 -4.15 -4.62
N SER A 245 18.18 -3.80 -5.40
CA SER A 245 18.79 -4.71 -6.37
C SER A 245 20.31 -4.56 -6.42
N GLY A 246 21.03 -5.68 -6.51
CA GLY A 246 22.49 -5.71 -6.56
C GLY A 246 23.10 -6.58 -5.48
N GLY A 247 24.38 -6.94 -5.63
CA GLY A 247 25.08 -7.79 -4.65
C GLY A 247 24.45 -9.16 -4.42
N GLY A 248 23.70 -9.70 -5.39
CA GLY A 248 22.98 -10.98 -5.26
C GLY A 248 21.61 -10.90 -4.57
N HIS A 249 21.13 -9.70 -4.28
CA HIS A 249 19.85 -9.47 -3.61
C HIS A 249 18.90 -8.69 -4.51
N ASP A 250 17.66 -9.17 -4.66
CA ASP A 250 16.58 -8.51 -5.39
C ASP A 250 15.29 -8.65 -4.59
N TYR A 251 14.91 -7.56 -3.92
CA TYR A 251 13.78 -7.55 -3.00
C TYR A 251 13.02 -6.23 -3.00
N THR A 252 11.77 -6.30 -2.59
CA THR A 252 10.83 -5.18 -2.55
C THR A 252 10.28 -5.02 -1.14
N MET A 253 10.07 -3.77 -0.72
CA MET A 253 9.57 -3.44 0.61
C MET A 253 8.45 -2.40 0.52
N THR A 254 7.36 -2.62 1.22
CA THR A 254 6.26 -1.68 1.40
C THR A 254 5.97 -1.54 2.88
N VAL A 255 5.99 -0.33 3.41
CA VAL A 255 5.51 -0.05 4.77
C VAL A 255 4.51 1.09 4.71
N LEU A 256 3.26 0.79 5.06
CA LEU A 256 2.16 1.75 5.12
C LEU A 256 1.76 1.98 6.57
N THR A 257 1.57 3.23 6.98
CA THR A 257 1.21 3.56 8.37
C THR A 257 0.14 4.64 8.40
N GLN A 258 -0.75 4.58 9.39
CA GLN A 258 -1.68 5.67 9.73
C GLN A 258 -1.87 5.74 11.24
N GLY A 259 -2.40 6.85 11.75
CA GLY A 259 -2.55 7.09 13.18
C GLY A 259 -1.24 7.43 13.86
N ASN A 260 -0.26 7.95 13.11
CA ASN A 260 0.98 8.45 13.70
C ASN A 260 0.72 9.79 14.39
N SER A 261 1.41 10.04 15.52
CA SER A 261 1.31 11.32 16.24
C SER A 261 1.95 12.47 15.47
N THR A 262 3.05 12.19 14.77
CA THR A 262 3.78 13.14 13.91
C THR A 262 4.28 12.44 12.65
N MET A 263 4.73 13.23 11.66
CA MET A 263 5.48 12.71 10.52
C MET A 263 6.72 11.93 10.99
N ASP A 264 7.54 12.53 11.84
CA ASP A 264 8.80 11.94 12.32
C ASP A 264 8.58 10.61 13.05
N TYR A 265 7.48 10.52 13.80
CA TYR A 265 7.07 9.26 14.39
C TYR A 265 6.81 8.20 13.31
N GLY A 266 6.06 8.52 12.26
CA GLY A 266 5.85 7.60 11.14
C GLY A 266 7.14 7.21 10.42
N VAL A 267 8.03 8.17 10.18
CA VAL A 267 9.36 7.91 9.60
C VAL A 267 10.16 6.95 10.48
N ALA A 268 10.21 7.19 11.79
CA ALA A 268 10.91 6.32 12.73
C ALA A 268 10.35 4.89 12.73
N THR A 269 9.02 4.72 12.67
CA THR A 269 8.37 3.39 12.54
C THR A 269 8.88 2.67 11.30
N ILE A 270 8.80 3.32 10.13
CA ILE A 270 9.19 2.73 8.84
C ILE A 270 10.67 2.35 8.85
N GLN A 271 11.53 3.24 9.34
CA GLN A 271 12.98 3.01 9.35
C GLN A 271 13.37 1.88 10.31
N GLY A 272 12.64 1.69 11.41
CA GLY A 272 12.83 0.54 12.31
C GLY A 272 12.57 -0.80 11.59
N VAL A 273 11.43 -0.89 10.90
CA VAL A 273 11.07 -2.07 10.08
C VAL A 273 12.09 -2.30 8.96
N ALA A 274 12.48 -1.23 8.25
CA ALA A 274 13.44 -1.33 7.16
C ALA A 274 14.80 -1.87 7.62
N ARG A 275 15.34 -1.33 8.73
CA ARG A 275 16.61 -1.79 9.29
C ARG A 275 16.57 -3.27 9.70
N ALA A 276 15.46 -3.73 10.29
CA ALA A 276 15.27 -5.15 10.61
C ALA A 276 15.32 -6.03 9.36
N ILE A 277 14.59 -5.66 8.30
CA ILE A 277 14.57 -6.42 7.05
C ILE A 277 15.96 -6.43 6.38
N HIS A 278 16.60 -5.27 6.24
CA HIS A 278 17.90 -5.17 5.58
C HIS A 278 19.02 -5.90 6.33
N LYS A 279 18.95 -5.93 7.66
CA LYS A 279 19.88 -6.70 8.50
C LYS A 279 19.77 -8.20 8.21
N ASP A 280 18.55 -8.67 7.96
CA ASP A 280 18.23 -10.10 7.90
C ASP A 280 18.41 -10.70 6.51
N LEU A 281 18.07 -9.93 5.47
CA LEU A 281 18.26 -10.36 4.08
C LEU A 281 19.72 -10.23 3.62
N VAL A 282 20.40 -9.17 4.04
CA VAL A 282 21.77 -8.88 3.62
C VAL A 282 22.65 -8.65 4.85
N PRO A 283 23.04 -9.73 5.56
CA PRO A 283 24.03 -9.61 6.63
C PRO A 283 25.35 -9.13 6.02
N VAL A 284 25.88 -8.02 6.54
CA VAL A 284 27.13 -7.46 6.04
C VAL A 284 28.31 -8.25 6.60
N THR A 285 29.26 -8.61 5.74
CA THR A 285 30.65 -8.78 6.19
C THR A 285 31.17 -7.43 6.67
N VAL A 286 32.15 -7.42 7.57
CA VAL A 286 32.52 -6.33 8.50
C VAL A 286 32.78 -4.93 7.85
N SER A 287 32.83 -4.82 6.52
CA SER A 287 33.24 -3.61 5.78
C SER A 287 32.14 -2.87 5.00
N ALA A 288 30.90 -3.35 4.92
CA ALA A 288 29.87 -2.67 4.12
C ALA A 288 29.12 -1.57 4.89
N HIS A 289 29.15 -0.35 4.36
CA HIS A 289 28.39 0.78 4.89
C HIS A 289 26.88 0.56 4.73
N ARG A 290 26.10 1.04 5.73
CA ARG A 290 24.64 0.99 5.72
C ARG A 290 24.10 2.38 5.38
N TYR A 291 23.11 2.45 4.50
CA TYR A 291 22.46 3.70 4.13
C TYR A 291 21.83 4.36 5.36
N ALA A 292 22.27 5.57 5.66
CA ALA A 292 21.69 6.44 6.67
C ALA A 292 20.88 7.52 5.95
N PRO A 293 19.55 7.55 6.14
CA PRO A 293 18.72 8.65 5.65
C PRO A 293 19.10 10.00 6.26
N THR A 294 18.61 11.08 5.63
CA THR A 294 18.65 12.43 6.21
C THR A 294 18.04 12.46 7.62
N SER A 295 18.61 13.29 8.51
CA SER A 295 18.04 13.59 9.83
C SER A 295 16.86 14.56 9.75
N ALA A 296 16.70 15.27 8.63
CA ALA A 296 15.62 16.22 8.38
C ALA A 296 14.79 15.74 7.16
N PRO A 297 13.95 14.69 7.32
CA PRO A 297 13.10 14.21 6.24
C PRO A 297 12.10 15.28 5.83
N ARG A 298 11.90 15.43 4.52
CA ARG A 298 10.88 16.30 3.92
C ARG A 298 10.10 15.50 2.90
N GLU A 299 8.91 15.95 2.58
CA GLU A 299 8.08 15.39 1.51
C GLU A 299 7.02 16.41 1.09
N ALA A 300 6.47 16.31 -0.12
CA ALA A 300 5.40 17.19 -0.58
C ALA A 300 4.03 16.72 -0.07
N PHE A 301 3.21 17.67 0.40
CA PHE A 301 1.85 17.41 0.89
C PHE A 301 0.83 17.42 -0.24
N PRO A 302 0.21 16.29 -0.61
CA PRO A 302 -0.89 16.30 -1.56
C PRO A 302 -2.06 17.13 -1.03
N ALA A 303 -2.84 17.71 -1.96
CA ALA A 303 -4.08 18.37 -1.60
C ALA A 303 -5.06 17.39 -0.95
N VAL A 304 -5.83 17.88 0.02
CA VAL A 304 -6.93 17.17 0.70
C VAL A 304 -8.16 18.08 0.75
N PRO A 305 -9.39 17.55 0.82
CA PRO A 305 -10.59 18.36 0.99
C PRO A 305 -10.49 19.27 2.21
N ALA A 306 -11.05 20.47 2.10
CA ALA A 306 -11.32 21.30 3.27
C ALA A 306 -12.28 20.56 4.21
N HIS A 307 -12.05 20.69 5.52
CA HIS A 307 -12.85 20.06 6.56
C HIS A 307 -14.26 20.63 6.64
#